data_AF-A0A6F8TPD8-F1
#
_entry.id   AF-A0A6F8TPD8-F1
#
_cell.length_a   1.000
_cell.length_b   1.000
_cell.length_c   1.000
_cell.angle_alpha   90.00
_cell.angle_beta   90.00
_cell.angle_gamma   90.00
#
_symmetry.space_group_name_H-M   'P 1'
#
loop_
_entity.id
_entity.type
_entity.pdbx_description
1 polymer ?
#
loop_
_entity_poly.entity_id
_entity_poly.type
_entity_poly.pdbx_seq_one_letter_code
_entity_poly.pdbx_strand_id
1 'polypeptide(L)'
;MTTENQEIMQLKKEVQDLKDQLAQAEQLIMDISAPIIPSIVPETILIPITGKLSPERFERIISKILDVSYGEEIHTIIVDFSAISEKEIGETDIFGTYIDNMAKAIGLMGIETLFVGFTPALTQVMINSGVSELQGIKTFLTFRTALQYLMREKDLEFQNVNQ
;
A
#
# COMPACT_ATOMS: atom_id res chain seq x y z
N MET A 1 53.97 7.93 1.91
CA MET A 1 52.63 7.37 2.11
C MET A 1 52.16 6.95 0.72
N THR A 2 51.93 5.66 0.54
CA THR A 2 51.90 4.97 -0.76
C THR A 2 50.63 5.27 -1.56
N THR A 3 50.75 5.32 -2.88
CA THR A 3 49.66 5.49 -3.86
C THR A 3 48.48 4.56 -3.58
N GLU A 4 48.74 3.35 -3.08
CA GLU A 4 47.72 2.38 -2.61
C GLU A 4 46.80 2.95 -1.52
N ASN A 5 47.32 3.70 -0.54
CA ASN A 5 46.48 4.28 0.51
C ASN A 5 45.58 5.40 -0.03
N GLN A 6 46.01 6.12 -1.07
CA GLN A 6 45.19 7.12 -1.75
C GLN A 6 44.10 6.45 -2.60
N GLU A 7 44.44 5.37 -3.30
CA GLU A 7 43.50 4.58 -4.09
C GLU A 7 42.44 3.88 -3.21
N ILE A 8 42.84 3.32 -2.07
CA ILE A 8 41.90 2.77 -1.08
C ILE A 8 40.97 3.84 -0.52
N MET A 9 41.48 5.05 -0.23
CA MET A 9 40.62 6.16 0.22
C MET A 9 39.62 6.59 -0.85
N GLN A 10 40.04 6.65 -2.11
CA GLN A 10 39.18 7.00 -3.23
C GLN A 10 38.08 5.95 -3.45
N LEU A 11 38.44 4.66 -3.45
CA LEU A 11 37.47 3.56 -3.56
C LEU A 11 36.49 3.54 -2.39
N LYS A 12 36.96 3.78 -1.16
CA LYS A 12 36.06 3.88 0.01
C LYS A 12 35.06 5.03 -0.12
N LYS A 13 35.50 6.17 -0.64
CA LYS A 13 34.63 7.31 -0.90
C LYS A 13 33.59 6.98 -1.97
N GLU A 14 34.02 6.38 -3.08
CA GLU A 14 33.11 5.97 -4.17
C GLU A 14 32.07 4.95 -3.68
N VAL A 15 32.47 3.97 -2.87
CA VAL A 15 31.54 3.02 -2.24
C VAL A 15 30.55 3.72 -1.31
N GLN A 16 30.98 4.74 -0.56
CA GLN A 16 30.08 5.50 0.30
C GLN A 16 29.09 6.32 -0.52
N ASP A 17 29.56 7.03 -1.55
CA ASP A 17 28.72 7.83 -2.44
C ASP A 17 27.67 6.96 -3.15
N LEU A 18 28.06 5.75 -3.60
CA LEU A 18 27.14 4.77 -4.20
C LEU A 18 26.10 4.25 -3.20
N LYS A 19 26.49 4.00 -1.94
CA LYS A 19 25.55 3.61 -0.88
C LYS A 19 24.53 4.70 -0.59
N ASP A 20 24.98 5.95 -0.53
CA ASP A 20 24.10 7.09 -0.29
C ASP A 20 23.11 7.28 -1.45
N GLN A 21 23.56 7.12 -2.70
CA GLN A 21 22.70 7.14 -3.88
C GLN A 21 21.68 5.99 -3.88
N LEU A 22 22.11 4.79 -3.51
CA LEU A 22 21.21 3.63 -3.41
C LEU A 22 20.12 3.87 -2.36
N ALA A 23 20.49 4.38 -1.18
CA ALA A 23 19.52 4.70 -0.13
C ALA A 23 18.51 5.76 -0.57
N GLN A 24 18.95 6.79 -1.31
CA GLN A 24 18.05 7.81 -1.88
C GLN A 24 17.10 7.22 -2.93
N ALA A 25 17.61 6.36 -3.81
CA ALA A 25 16.80 5.69 -4.83
C ALA A 25 15.76 4.76 -4.20
N GLU A 26 16.15 3.99 -3.17
CA GLU A 26 15.23 3.14 -2.41
C GLU A 26 14.14 3.99 -1.74
N GLN A 27 14.48 5.12 -1.12
CA GLN A 27 13.49 6.02 -0.53
C GLN A 27 12.52 6.58 -1.58
N LEU A 28 13.03 7.01 -2.74
CA LEU A 28 12.18 7.51 -3.82
C LEU A 28 11.22 6.43 -4.34
N ILE A 29 11.73 5.21 -4.56
CA ILE A 29 10.90 4.05 -4.94
C ILE A 29 9.81 3.84 -3.90
N MET A 30 10.15 3.94 -2.62
CA MET A 30 9.18 3.77 -1.54
C MET A 30 8.09 4.84 -1.56
N ASP A 31 8.43 6.11 -1.80
CA ASP A 31 7.46 7.21 -1.82
C ASP A 31 6.43 7.07 -2.94
N ILE A 32 6.85 6.57 -4.10
CA ILE A 32 5.98 6.34 -5.28
C ILE A 32 5.21 5.01 -5.22
N SER A 33 5.61 4.08 -4.36
CA SER A 33 5.08 2.70 -4.35
C SER A 33 3.71 2.55 -3.65
N ALA A 34 3.32 3.53 -2.86
CA ALA A 34 2.00 3.62 -2.22
C ALA A 34 1.59 5.10 -2.11
N PRO A 35 1.25 5.76 -3.23
CA PRO A 35 0.81 7.14 -3.23
C PRO A 35 -0.57 7.24 -2.56
N ILE A 36 -0.84 8.36 -1.91
CA ILE A 36 -2.16 8.64 -1.34
C ILE A 36 -2.90 9.51 -2.33
N ILE A 37 -4.03 9.02 -2.83
CA ILE A 37 -4.83 9.65 -3.87
C ILE A 37 -6.19 10.01 -3.27
N PRO A 38 -6.54 11.29 -3.13
CA PRO A 38 -7.87 11.69 -2.71
C PRO A 38 -8.94 11.19 -3.68
N SER A 39 -10.04 10.65 -3.15
CA SER A 39 -11.17 10.21 -3.96
C SER A 39 -12.10 11.37 -4.29
N ILE A 40 -12.92 11.19 -5.33
CA ILE A 40 -14.07 12.06 -5.61
C ILE A 40 -15.21 11.87 -4.60
N VAL A 41 -15.22 10.74 -3.89
CA VAL A 41 -16.14 10.50 -2.78
C VAL A 41 -15.56 11.19 -1.54
N PRO A 42 -16.35 12.00 -0.80
CA PRO A 42 -15.87 12.71 0.38
C PRO A 42 -15.23 11.78 1.42
N GLU A 43 -14.22 12.31 2.13
CA GLU A 43 -13.55 11.66 3.27
C GLU A 43 -12.97 10.28 2.93
N THR A 44 -12.64 10.07 1.65
CA THR A 44 -12.17 8.80 1.12
C THR A 44 -10.84 8.98 0.41
N ILE A 45 -9.88 8.11 0.68
CA ILE A 45 -8.60 8.04 -0.06
C ILE A 45 -8.41 6.67 -0.71
N LEU A 46 -7.63 6.65 -1.79
CA LEU A 46 -7.18 5.46 -2.51
C LEU A 46 -5.67 5.31 -2.37
N ILE A 47 -5.23 4.08 -2.10
CA ILE A 47 -3.83 3.71 -1.95
C ILE A 47 -3.54 2.50 -2.83
N PRO A 48 -3.00 2.72 -4.05
CA PRO A 48 -2.60 1.61 -4.92
C PRO A 48 -1.26 1.04 -4.47
N ILE A 49 -1.22 -0.28 -4.32
CA ILE A 49 -0.03 -1.02 -3.93
C ILE A 49 0.62 -1.60 -5.18
N THR A 50 1.82 -1.15 -5.52
CA THR A 50 2.52 -1.53 -6.76
C THR A 50 3.92 -2.09 -6.51
N GLY A 51 4.40 -3.02 -7.32
CA GLY A 51 5.74 -3.61 -7.16
C GLY A 51 5.88 -4.57 -5.97
N LYS A 52 7.09 -5.11 -5.75
CA LYS A 52 7.33 -6.16 -4.76
C LYS A 52 6.97 -5.73 -3.34
N LEU A 53 6.20 -6.55 -2.66
CA LEU A 53 5.81 -6.34 -1.26
C LEU A 53 6.74 -7.15 -0.35
N SER A 54 7.39 -6.47 0.58
CA SER A 54 8.15 -7.07 1.68
C SER A 54 7.50 -6.70 3.02
N PRO A 55 7.80 -7.45 4.09
CA PRO A 55 7.41 -7.09 5.47
C PRO A 55 7.67 -5.62 5.83
N GLU A 56 8.89 -5.14 5.59
CA GLU A 56 9.30 -3.77 5.92
C GLU A 56 8.47 -2.75 5.14
N ARG A 57 8.11 -3.10 3.90
CA ARG A 57 7.28 -2.24 3.07
C ARG A 57 5.83 -2.18 3.60
N PHE A 58 5.28 -3.29 4.08
CA PHE A 58 3.95 -3.29 4.71
C PHE A 58 3.92 -2.40 5.94
N GLU A 59 4.89 -2.53 6.84
CA GLU A 59 4.97 -1.69 8.05
C GLU A 59 5.02 -0.21 7.69
N ARG A 60 5.84 0.17 6.70
CA ARG A 60 5.94 1.56 6.24
C ARG A 60 4.64 2.07 5.60
N ILE A 61 3.94 1.23 4.83
CA ILE A 61 2.63 1.59 4.25
C ILE A 61 1.62 1.82 5.37
N ILE A 62 1.56 0.94 6.37
CA ILE A 62 0.66 1.09 7.52
C ILE A 62 0.97 2.40 8.24
N SER A 63 2.23 2.66 8.61
CA SER A 63 2.61 3.92 9.27
C SER A 63 2.19 5.16 8.46
N LYS A 64 2.45 5.16 7.14
CA LYS A 64 2.04 6.26 6.26
C LYS A 64 0.52 6.46 6.24
N ILE A 65 -0.25 5.37 6.25
CA ILE A 65 -1.71 5.42 6.32
C ILE A 65 -2.16 6.07 7.63
N LEU A 66 -1.63 5.61 8.76
CA LEU A 66 -2.01 6.11 10.08
C LEU A 66 -1.65 7.61 10.22
N ASP A 67 -0.47 8.01 9.74
CA ASP A 67 0.00 9.40 9.79
C ASP A 67 -0.92 10.35 9.01
N VAL A 68 -1.28 9.98 7.77
CA VAL A 68 -2.17 10.82 6.95
C VAL A 68 -3.59 10.84 7.51
N SER A 69 -4.06 9.70 8.01
CA SER A 69 -5.39 9.58 8.63
C SER A 69 -5.55 10.43 9.89
N TYR A 70 -4.46 10.75 10.59
CA TYR A 70 -4.50 11.61 11.77
C TYR A 70 -4.65 13.10 11.44
N GLY A 71 -4.17 13.53 10.27
CA GLY A 71 -4.11 14.93 9.86
C GLY A 71 -5.31 15.45 9.06
N GLU A 72 -6.16 14.55 8.55
CA GLU A 72 -7.26 14.84 7.63
C GLU A 72 -8.56 14.16 8.07
N GLU A 73 -9.72 14.70 7.67
CA GLU A 73 -11.03 14.04 7.88
C GLU A 73 -11.18 12.87 6.90
N ILE A 74 -10.57 11.74 7.24
CA ILE A 74 -10.64 10.48 6.48
C ILE A 74 -11.48 9.48 7.26
N HIS A 75 -12.57 9.01 6.66
CA HIS A 75 -13.42 7.96 7.22
C HIS A 75 -13.31 6.65 6.44
N THR A 76 -12.80 6.69 5.22
CA THR A 76 -12.71 5.51 4.35
C THR A 76 -11.37 5.45 3.61
N ILE A 77 -10.78 4.27 3.58
CA ILE A 77 -9.55 3.98 2.84
C ILE A 77 -9.80 2.82 1.89
N ILE A 78 -9.46 3.01 0.62
CA ILE A 78 -9.44 1.96 -0.37
C ILE A 78 -8.00 1.55 -0.64
N VAL A 79 -7.66 0.29 -0.39
CA VAL A 79 -6.33 -0.27 -0.72
C VAL A 79 -6.47 -1.14 -1.96
N ASP A 80 -5.73 -0.79 -3.01
CA ASP A 80 -5.83 -1.43 -4.33
C ASP A 80 -4.63 -2.35 -4.59
N PHE A 81 -4.92 -3.65 -4.68
CA PHE A 81 -3.97 -4.72 -4.93
C PHE A 81 -3.99 -5.22 -6.38
N SER A 82 -4.65 -4.51 -7.30
CA SER A 82 -4.79 -4.93 -8.70
C SER A 82 -3.45 -5.11 -9.43
N ALA A 83 -2.38 -4.47 -8.97
CA ALA A 83 -1.04 -4.61 -9.50
C ALA A 83 -0.19 -5.69 -8.79
N ILE A 84 -0.75 -6.46 -7.85
CA ILE A 84 -0.05 -7.47 -7.07
C ILE A 84 -0.39 -8.87 -7.57
N SER A 85 0.61 -9.54 -8.15
CA SER A 85 0.54 -10.94 -8.61
C SER A 85 1.56 -11.81 -7.86
N GLU A 86 1.66 -13.09 -8.22
CA GLU A 86 2.64 -14.03 -7.66
C GLU A 86 4.08 -13.52 -7.73
N LYS A 87 4.41 -12.66 -8.71
CA LYS A 87 5.77 -12.13 -8.88
C LYS A 87 6.13 -11.07 -7.84
N GLU A 88 5.13 -10.38 -7.33
CA GLU A 88 5.27 -9.30 -6.35
C GLU A 88 5.14 -9.80 -4.91
N ILE A 89 4.58 -11.01 -4.74
CA ILE A 89 4.46 -11.71 -3.47
C ILE A 89 5.77 -12.47 -3.23
N GLY A 90 6.62 -11.97 -2.33
CA GLY A 90 7.88 -12.62 -1.97
C GLY A 90 7.65 -13.89 -1.16
N GLU A 91 7.52 -13.74 0.15
CA GLU A 91 7.28 -14.85 1.09
C GLU A 91 5.77 -15.04 1.28
N THR A 92 5.19 -16.00 0.57
CA THR A 92 3.74 -16.23 0.48
C THR A 92 3.06 -16.39 1.85
N ASP A 93 3.69 -17.05 2.82
CA ASP A 93 2.97 -17.51 4.03
C ASP A 93 2.58 -16.38 5.00
N ILE A 94 3.29 -15.25 4.98
CA ILE A 94 3.12 -14.15 5.94
C ILE A 94 2.23 -13.01 5.44
N PHE A 95 1.93 -12.97 4.13
CA PHE A 95 1.21 -11.85 3.50
C PHE A 95 -0.19 -11.63 4.07
N GLY A 96 -0.93 -12.70 4.33
CA GLY A 96 -2.28 -12.59 4.90
C GLY A 96 -2.27 -11.90 6.27
N THR A 97 -1.28 -12.20 7.10
CA THR A 97 -1.11 -11.57 8.42
C THR A 97 -0.85 -10.07 8.31
N TYR A 98 -0.06 -9.61 7.33
CA TYR A 98 0.18 -8.17 7.16
C TYR A 98 -1.06 -7.41 6.69
N ILE A 99 -1.84 -7.99 5.77
CA ILE A 99 -3.09 -7.39 5.30
C ILE A 99 -4.12 -7.32 6.43
N ASP A 100 -4.22 -8.38 7.24
CA ASP A 100 -5.08 -8.41 8.42
C ASP A 100 -4.65 -7.38 9.48
N ASN A 101 -3.34 -7.29 9.78
CA ASN A 101 -2.79 -6.28 10.69
C ASN A 101 -3.03 -4.85 10.19
N MET A 102 -2.92 -4.61 8.88
CA MET A 102 -3.24 -3.32 8.27
C MET A 102 -4.71 -2.95 8.52
N ALA A 103 -5.64 -3.86 8.20
CA ALA A 103 -7.07 -3.62 8.42
C ALA A 103 -7.38 -3.35 9.90
N LYS A 104 -6.78 -4.12 10.82
CA LYS A 104 -6.95 -3.93 12.27
C LYS A 104 -6.41 -2.58 12.73
N ALA A 105 -5.21 -2.20 12.30
CA ALA A 105 -4.59 -0.93 12.68
C ALA A 105 -5.42 0.28 12.23
N ILE A 106 -5.90 0.26 10.98
CA ILE A 106 -6.77 1.30 10.42
C ILE A 106 -8.12 1.31 11.13
N GLY A 107 -8.71 0.13 11.39
CA GLY A 107 -9.97 0.01 12.11
C GLY A 107 -9.92 0.54 13.55
N LEU A 108 -8.77 0.45 14.23
CA LEU A 108 -8.56 1.07 15.55
C LEU A 108 -8.62 2.60 15.51
N MET A 109 -8.37 3.23 14.35
CA MET A 109 -8.58 4.66 14.15
C MET A 109 -10.05 5.02 13.87
N GLY A 110 -10.95 4.02 13.79
CA GLY A 110 -12.35 4.23 13.43
C GLY A 110 -12.59 4.42 11.93
N ILE A 111 -11.63 3.99 11.10
CA ILE A 111 -11.65 4.21 9.65
C ILE A 111 -12.05 2.91 8.94
N GLU A 112 -12.99 3.00 8.02
CA GLU A 112 -13.43 1.86 7.21
C GLU A 112 -12.38 1.55 6.14
N THR A 113 -11.97 0.27 6.06
CA THR A 113 -11.03 -0.20 5.04
C THR A 113 -11.75 -1.05 4.00
N LEU A 114 -11.56 -0.71 2.72
CA LEU A 114 -12.05 -1.44 1.55
C LEU A 114 -10.84 -1.99 0.78
N PHE A 115 -10.78 -3.30 0.59
CA PHE A 115 -9.76 -3.92 -0.26
C PHE A 115 -10.30 -4.17 -1.67
N VAL A 116 -9.50 -3.83 -2.67
CA VAL A 116 -9.87 -4.04 -4.07
C VAL A 116 -8.77 -4.73 -4.85
N GLY A 117 -9.16 -5.41 -5.94
CA GLY A 117 -8.18 -5.92 -6.90
C GLY A 117 -7.40 -7.14 -6.43
N PHE A 118 -7.88 -7.89 -5.44
CA PHE A 118 -7.27 -9.18 -5.09
C PHE A 118 -7.24 -10.10 -6.31
N THR A 119 -6.03 -10.42 -6.76
CA THR A 119 -5.80 -11.41 -7.81
C THR A 119 -6.09 -12.82 -7.29
N PRO A 120 -6.36 -13.80 -8.17
CA PRO A 120 -6.56 -15.19 -7.74
C PRO A 120 -5.41 -15.71 -6.88
N ALA A 121 -4.17 -15.38 -7.26
CA ALA A 121 -2.97 -15.70 -6.50
C ALA A 121 -3.01 -15.13 -5.08
N LEU A 122 -3.20 -13.82 -4.94
CA LEU A 122 -3.28 -13.16 -3.63
C LEU A 122 -4.44 -13.71 -2.79
N THR A 123 -5.55 -14.07 -3.43
CA THR A 123 -6.69 -14.71 -2.75
C THR A 123 -6.29 -16.06 -2.15
N GLN A 124 -5.56 -16.90 -2.88
CA GLN A 124 -5.05 -18.17 -2.36
C GLN A 124 -4.08 -17.95 -1.19
N VAL A 125 -3.23 -16.94 -1.29
CA VAL A 125 -2.33 -16.55 -0.21
C VAL A 125 -3.10 -16.19 1.06
N MET A 126 -4.12 -15.34 0.96
CA MET A 126 -4.95 -14.94 2.11
C MET A 126 -5.58 -16.14 2.81
N ILE A 127 -6.14 -17.09 2.06
CA ILE A 127 -6.76 -18.31 2.60
C ILE A 127 -5.71 -19.19 3.29
N ASN A 128 -4.55 -19.38 2.67
CA ASN A 128 -3.49 -20.25 3.20
C ASN A 128 -2.82 -19.67 4.46
N SER A 129 -2.77 -18.35 4.62
CA SER A 129 -2.27 -17.69 5.83
C SER A 129 -3.20 -17.85 7.04
N GLY A 130 -4.28 -18.62 6.93
CA GLY A 130 -5.23 -18.83 8.03
C GLY A 130 -6.15 -17.63 8.28
N VAL A 131 -6.19 -16.67 7.36
CA VAL A 131 -7.22 -15.62 7.33
C VAL A 131 -8.51 -16.26 6.83
N SER A 132 -9.14 -17.06 7.70
CA SER A 132 -10.34 -17.84 7.38
C SER A 132 -11.60 -16.98 7.37
N GLU A 133 -11.57 -15.83 8.05
CA GLU A 133 -12.69 -14.92 8.16
C GLU A 133 -12.19 -13.48 8.09
N LEU A 134 -12.46 -12.82 6.97
CA LEU A 134 -12.30 -11.39 6.78
C LEU A 134 -13.41 -10.63 7.53
N GLN A 135 -13.63 -10.92 8.82
CA GLN A 135 -14.68 -10.24 9.60
C GLN A 135 -14.37 -8.74 9.68
N GLY A 136 -15.28 -7.92 9.14
CA GLY A 136 -15.11 -6.46 9.09
C GLY A 136 -14.28 -5.94 7.92
N ILE A 137 -13.78 -6.80 7.04
CA ILE A 137 -13.05 -6.40 5.83
C ILE A 137 -13.99 -6.52 4.63
N LYS A 138 -14.27 -5.39 3.98
CA LYS A 138 -15.08 -5.35 2.76
C LYS A 138 -14.16 -5.44 1.54
N THR A 139 -14.44 -6.39 0.66
CA THR A 139 -13.65 -6.61 -0.55
C THR A 139 -14.47 -6.37 -1.81
N PHE A 140 -13.83 -5.84 -2.84
CA PHE A 140 -14.44 -5.66 -4.17
C PHE A 140 -13.47 -6.11 -5.26
N LEU A 141 -14.01 -6.55 -6.39
CA LEU A 141 -13.17 -6.96 -7.51
C LEU A 141 -12.36 -5.78 -8.08
N THR A 142 -12.94 -4.57 -8.09
CA THR A 142 -12.31 -3.38 -8.68
C THR A 142 -12.52 -2.13 -7.83
N PHE A 143 -11.64 -1.15 -8.00
CA PHE A 143 -11.84 0.21 -7.45
C PHE A 143 -13.20 0.80 -7.87
N ARG A 144 -13.61 0.60 -9.13
CA ARG A 144 -14.90 1.08 -9.65
C ARG A 144 -16.08 0.56 -8.82
N THR A 145 -16.09 -0.74 -8.52
CA THR A 145 -17.18 -1.37 -7.76
C THR A 145 -17.20 -0.90 -6.30
N ALA A 146 -16.03 -0.67 -5.68
CA ALA A 146 -15.95 -0.09 -4.35
C ALA A 146 -16.45 1.37 -4.33
N LEU A 147 -16.09 2.16 -5.36
CA LEU A 147 -16.55 3.53 -5.49
C LEU A 147 -18.07 3.61 -5.66
N GLN A 148 -18.66 2.74 -6.49
CA GLN A 148 -20.11 2.64 -6.64
C GLN A 148 -20.83 2.26 -5.35
N TYR A 149 -20.21 1.39 -4.54
CA TYR A 149 -20.72 1.05 -3.21
C TYR A 149 -20.72 2.27 -2.30
N LEU A 150 -19.60 2.97 -2.18
CA LEU A 150 -19.48 4.16 -1.33
C LEU A 150 -20.40 5.30 -1.75
N MET A 151 -20.57 5.49 -3.06
CA MET A 151 -21.50 6.49 -3.58
C MET A 151 -22.93 6.19 -3.12
N ARG A 152 -23.37 4.93 -3.16
CA ARG A 152 -24.69 4.54 -2.67
C ARG A 152 -24.84 4.75 -1.15
N GLU A 153 -23.81 4.40 -0.37
CA GLU A 153 -23.83 4.60 1.09
C GLU A 153 -23.90 6.07 1.50
N LYS A 154 -23.35 6.97 0.68
CA LYS A 154 -23.33 8.42 0.91
C LYS A 154 -24.41 9.18 0.11
N ASP A 155 -25.39 8.48 -0.46
CA ASP A 155 -26.45 9.05 -1.30
C ASP A 155 -25.95 9.95 -2.45
N LEU A 156 -24.82 9.55 -3.07
CA LEU A 156 -24.19 10.20 -4.21
C LEU A 156 -24.52 9.48 -5.52
N GLU A 157 -24.72 10.25 -6.58
CA GLU A 157 -24.95 9.74 -7.93
C GLU A 157 -24.12 10.51 -8.96
N PHE A 158 -23.76 9.82 -10.05
CA PHE A 158 -23.21 10.50 -11.22
C PHE A 158 -24.35 11.07 -12.05
N GLN A 159 -24.31 12.37 -12.31
CA GLN A 159 -25.27 13.02 -13.21
C GLN A 159 -24.62 13.31 -14.57
N ASN A 160 -25.33 12.98 -15.65
CA ASN A 160 -24.96 13.42 -16.99
C ASN A 160 -25.33 14.90 -17.14
N VAL A 161 -24.34 15.77 -17.27
CA VAL A 161 -24.54 17.22 -17.32
C VAL A 161 -25.12 17.70 -18.67
N ASN A 162 -25.16 16.84 -19.69
CA ASN A 162 -25.55 17.18 -21.07
C ASN A 162 -26.62 16.24 -21.66
N GLN A 163 -27.67 15.90 -20.89
CA GLN A 163 -28.90 15.31 -21.45
C GLN A 163 -30.04 16.32 -21.35
#